data_AF-A0A959IMH0-F1
#
_entry.id   AF-A0A959IMH0-F1
#
_cell.length_a   1.000
_cell.length_b   1.000
_cell.length_c   1.000
_cell.angle_alpha   90.00
_cell.angle_beta   90.00
_cell.angle_gamma   90.00
#
_symmetry.space_group_name_H-M   'P 1'
#
loop_
_entity.id
_entity.type
_entity.pdbx_description
1 polymer ?
#
loop_
_entity_poly.entity_id
_entity_poly.type
_entity_poly.pdbx_seq_one_letter_code
_entity_poly.pdbx_strand_id
1 'polypeptide(L)'
;MLIAIMLNAVVIFMLYFPAYEHHLWLEHIDQAFILLFIVEAVVKMVVYKPKGYFANNWNRFDFAIVVGSLPTLLINFLPIPNTSLLIVLRLFRLVRLVRFIRFIPDISKILSGLGRAMKASVFVLLSLVFLNFLLALITCHFYGKVAPEYFGDPLISAYSTFQLFTLEGWDQISNAITANTDNAWLVGFSRLYFVIVVLLGGIFGMSLANAVFVDEMTLDNNQVLEDKIDSLQEEIRELKALLEKGSKF
;
A
#
# COMPACT_ATOMS: atom_id res chain seq x y z
N MET A 1 -13.32 3.76 23.11
CA MET A 1 -13.09 4.05 21.68
C MET A 1 -12.66 2.85 20.86
N LEU A 2 -11.63 2.09 21.26
CA LEU A 2 -11.25 0.85 20.54
C LEU A 2 -12.44 -0.11 20.36
N ILE A 3 -13.15 -0.41 21.46
CA ILE A 3 -14.34 -1.28 21.45
C ILE A 3 -15.40 -0.75 20.47
N ALA A 4 -15.65 0.55 20.43
CA ALA A 4 -16.62 1.15 19.51
C ALA A 4 -16.20 0.98 18.03
N ILE A 5 -14.91 1.09 17.73
CA ILE A 5 -14.37 0.86 16.39
C ILE A 5 -14.50 -0.62 16.00
N MET A 6 -14.20 -1.54 16.94
CA MET A 6 -14.37 -2.98 16.70
C MET A 6 -15.83 -3.37 16.49
N LEU A 7 -16.75 -2.86 17.32
CA LEU A 7 -18.18 -3.09 17.14
C LEU A 7 -18.69 -2.51 15.83
N ASN A 8 -18.25 -1.29 15.47
CA ASN A 8 -18.61 -0.72 14.17
C ASN A 8 -18.08 -1.56 13.00
N ALA A 9 -16.89 -2.16 13.13
CA ALA A 9 -16.36 -3.08 12.13
C ALA A 9 -17.24 -4.32 11.96
N VAL A 10 -17.70 -4.90 13.07
CA VAL A 10 -18.64 -6.04 13.04
C VAL A 10 -19.97 -5.65 12.39
N VAL A 11 -20.52 -4.47 12.71
CA VAL A 11 -21.76 -3.97 12.10
C VAL A 11 -21.60 -3.76 10.59
N ILE A 12 -20.49 -3.13 10.17
CA ILE A 12 -20.17 -2.97 8.74
C ILE A 12 -20.08 -4.34 8.08
N PHE A 13 -19.38 -5.31 8.68
CA PHE A 13 -19.27 -6.65 8.13
C PHE A 13 -20.64 -7.33 7.98
N MET A 14 -21.54 -7.18 8.95
CA MET A 14 -22.89 -7.73 8.89
C MET A 14 -23.75 -7.10 7.78
N LEU A 15 -23.57 -5.81 7.47
CA LEU A 15 -24.32 -5.12 6.40
C LEU A 15 -24.08 -5.71 5.00
N TYR A 16 -22.99 -6.44 4.79
CA TYR A 16 -22.68 -7.07 3.49
C TYR A 16 -23.26 -8.48 3.33
N PHE A 17 -23.89 -9.04 4.37
CA PHE A 17 -24.59 -10.32 4.23
C PHE A 17 -25.96 -10.11 3.56
N PRO A 18 -26.30 -10.88 2.50
CA PRO A 18 -27.61 -10.77 1.84
C PRO A 18 -28.80 -10.98 2.78
N ALA A 19 -28.62 -11.77 3.84
CA ALA A 19 -29.65 -12.02 4.86
C ALA A 19 -30.08 -10.76 5.63
N TYR A 20 -29.25 -9.71 5.65
CA TYR A 20 -29.52 -8.46 6.38
C TYR A 20 -29.75 -7.24 5.48
N GLU A 21 -29.84 -7.42 4.17
CA GLU A 21 -29.98 -6.33 3.19
C GLU A 21 -31.23 -5.45 3.41
N HIS A 22 -32.30 -6.00 4.01
CA HIS A 22 -33.56 -5.29 4.25
C HIS A 22 -33.75 -4.84 5.70
N HIS A 23 -32.75 -5.04 6.56
CA HIS A 23 -32.86 -4.74 7.98
C HIS A 23 -32.39 -3.31 8.29
N LEU A 24 -33.34 -2.36 8.23
CA LEU A 24 -33.11 -0.92 8.53
C LEU A 24 -32.47 -0.65 9.90
N TRP A 25 -32.68 -1.53 10.88
CA TRP A 25 -32.10 -1.38 12.22
C TRP A 25 -30.57 -1.42 12.20
N LEU A 26 -29.97 -2.21 11.30
CA LEU A 26 -28.52 -2.36 11.18
C LEU A 26 -27.88 -1.09 10.59
N GLU A 27 -28.57 -0.45 9.65
CA GLU A 27 -28.17 0.85 9.09
C GLU A 27 -28.22 1.95 10.14
N HIS A 28 -29.26 1.97 10.98
CA HIS A 28 -29.35 2.93 12.08
C HIS A 28 -28.24 2.76 13.12
N ILE A 29 -27.82 1.51 13.39
CA ILE A 29 -26.67 1.26 14.27
C ILE A 29 -25.38 1.79 13.63
N ASP A 30 -25.14 1.58 12.33
CA ASP A 30 -23.96 2.16 11.65
C ASP A 30 -23.99 3.70 11.71
N GLN A 31 -25.14 4.32 11.49
CA GLN A 31 -25.31 5.77 11.63
C GLN A 31 -25.02 6.25 13.06
N ALA A 32 -25.45 5.50 14.08
CA ALA A 32 -25.17 5.82 15.48
C ALA A 32 -23.65 5.83 15.79
N PHE A 33 -22.87 4.92 15.18
CA PHE A 33 -21.41 4.95 15.31
C PHE A 33 -20.79 6.19 14.66
N ILE A 34 -21.29 6.64 13.50
CA ILE A 34 -20.82 7.88 12.88
C ILE A 34 -21.07 9.07 13.83
N LEU A 35 -22.27 9.16 14.40
CA LEU A 35 -22.61 10.20 15.37
C LEU A 35 -21.69 10.14 16.60
N LEU A 36 -21.42 8.95 17.14
CA LEU A 36 -20.49 8.76 18.24
C LEU A 36 -19.09 9.32 17.89
N PHE A 37 -18.59 9.04 16.68
CA PHE A 37 -17.28 9.53 16.24
C PHE A 37 -17.25 11.04 16.00
N ILE A 38 -18.35 11.64 15.53
CA ILE A 38 -18.49 13.09 15.43
C ILE A 38 -18.41 13.71 16.83
N VAL A 39 -19.17 13.17 17.79
CA VAL A 39 -19.15 13.64 19.18
C VAL A 39 -17.75 13.50 19.79
N GLU A 40 -17.07 12.37 19.58
CA GLU A 40 -15.67 12.19 20.01
C GLU A 40 -14.77 13.30 19.46
N ALA A 41 -14.85 13.59 18.16
CA ALA A 41 -14.02 14.61 17.51
C ALA A 41 -14.32 16.01 18.05
N VAL A 42 -15.59 16.36 18.24
CA VAL A 42 -16.01 17.65 18.81
C VAL A 42 -15.51 17.79 20.25
N VAL A 43 -15.72 16.78 21.10
CA VAL A 43 -15.27 16.80 22.50
C VAL A 43 -13.75 16.98 22.56
N LYS A 44 -12.98 16.21 21.77
CA LYS A 44 -11.52 16.37 21.69
C LYS A 44 -11.11 17.76 21.22
N MET A 45 -11.81 18.33 20.24
CA MET A 45 -11.51 19.67 19.72
C MET A 45 -11.76 20.77 20.76
N VAL A 46 -12.81 20.63 21.58
CA VAL A 46 -13.11 21.54 22.69
C VAL A 46 -12.04 21.42 23.79
N VAL A 47 -11.67 20.20 24.18
CA VAL A 47 -10.69 19.95 25.26
C VAL A 47 -9.27 20.39 24.89
N TYR A 48 -8.77 19.98 23.72
CA TYR A 48 -7.39 20.26 23.31
C TYR A 48 -7.21 21.62 22.65
N LYS A 49 -8.31 22.34 22.40
CA LYS A 49 -8.40 23.51 21.50
C LYS A 49 -8.02 23.14 20.06
N PRO A 50 -8.47 23.89 19.02
CA PRO A 50 -8.18 23.55 17.62
C PRO A 50 -6.68 23.38 17.34
N LYS A 51 -5.83 24.28 17.85
CA LYS A 51 -4.38 24.21 17.66
C LYS A 51 -3.76 22.94 18.26
N GLY A 52 -4.19 22.51 19.45
CA GLY A 52 -3.68 21.31 20.10
C GLY A 52 -4.23 20.02 19.47
N TYR A 53 -5.50 20.03 19.05
CA TYR A 53 -6.12 18.91 18.36
C TYR A 53 -5.41 18.58 17.05
N PHE A 54 -5.18 19.59 16.20
CA PHE A 54 -4.54 19.41 14.90
C PHE A 54 -3.02 19.20 14.97
N ALA A 55 -2.36 19.45 16.12
CA ALA A 55 -0.95 19.12 16.29
C ALA A 55 -0.72 17.59 16.19
N ASN A 56 -1.62 16.78 16.74
CA ASN A 56 -1.51 15.32 16.73
C ASN A 56 -1.91 14.72 15.36
N ASN A 57 -0.99 13.96 14.74
CA ASN A 57 -1.21 13.27 13.45
C ASN A 57 -2.43 12.33 13.48
N TRP A 58 -2.66 11.62 14.58
CA TRP A 58 -3.79 10.68 14.72
C TRP A 58 -5.13 11.40 14.80
N ASN A 59 -5.19 12.52 15.49
CA ASN A 59 -6.40 13.35 15.54
C ASN A 59 -6.71 13.94 14.16
N ARG A 60 -5.69 14.39 13.40
CA ARG A 60 -5.85 14.82 12.01
C ARG A 60 -6.44 13.72 11.12
N PHE A 61 -5.89 12.50 11.23
CA PHE A 61 -6.37 11.33 10.51
C PHE A 61 -7.82 10.98 10.87
N ASP A 62 -8.15 10.91 12.15
CA ASP A 62 -9.51 10.61 12.60
C ASP A 62 -10.52 11.66 12.12
N PHE A 63 -10.13 12.94 12.17
CA PHE A 63 -10.94 14.06 11.69
C PHE A 63 -11.21 13.95 10.19
N ALA A 64 -10.20 13.64 9.37
CA ALA A 64 -10.38 13.43 7.94
C ALA A 64 -11.39 12.31 7.65
N ILE A 65 -11.34 11.20 8.41
CA ILE A 65 -12.32 10.11 8.29
C ILE A 65 -13.72 10.55 8.74
N VAL A 66 -13.84 11.36 9.81
CA VAL A 66 -15.14 11.89 10.26
C VAL A 66 -15.74 12.75 9.15
N VAL A 67 -14.98 13.71 8.62
CA VAL A 67 -15.43 14.63 7.56
C VAL A 67 -15.83 13.87 6.31
N GLY A 68 -15.01 12.93 5.85
CA GLY A 68 -15.32 12.11 4.67
C GLY A 68 -16.52 11.17 4.88
N SER A 69 -16.90 10.87 6.14
CA SER A 69 -18.10 10.10 6.46
C SER A 69 -19.38 10.95 6.52
N LEU A 70 -19.30 12.28 6.60
CA LEU A 70 -20.49 13.15 6.69
C LEU A 70 -21.44 13.02 5.48
N PRO A 71 -20.96 12.92 4.22
CA PRO A 71 -21.85 12.72 3.09
C PRO A 71 -22.76 11.49 3.26
N THR A 72 -22.28 10.42 3.91
CA THR A 72 -23.09 9.21 4.14
C THR A 72 -24.31 9.43 5.03
N LEU A 73 -24.27 10.43 5.92
CA LEU A 73 -25.44 10.82 6.72
C LEU A 73 -26.45 11.64 5.90
N LEU A 74 -25.94 12.50 5.01
CA LEU A 74 -26.77 13.42 4.22
C LEU A 74 -27.45 12.75 3.02
N ILE A 75 -26.83 11.71 2.44
CA ILE A 75 -27.35 10.99 1.26
C ILE A 75 -28.75 10.41 1.51
N ASN A 76 -29.07 9.99 2.75
CA ASN A 76 -30.38 9.44 3.09
C ASN A 76 -31.50 10.50 3.14
N PHE A 77 -31.14 11.80 3.18
CA PHE A 77 -32.08 12.91 3.24
C PHE A 77 -32.20 13.67 1.90
N LEU A 78 -31.28 13.45 0.97
CA LEU A 78 -31.28 14.09 -0.34
C LEU A 78 -31.84 13.13 -1.40
N PRO A 79 -32.84 13.54 -2.21
CA PRO A 79 -33.34 12.73 -3.32
C PRO A 79 -32.33 12.77 -4.49
N ILE A 80 -31.21 12.07 -4.34
CA ILE A 80 -30.16 11.96 -5.36
C ILE A 80 -30.37 10.65 -6.11
N PRO A 81 -30.37 10.65 -7.46
CA PRO A 81 -30.41 9.41 -8.25
C PRO A 81 -29.25 8.48 -7.86
N ASN A 82 -29.48 7.17 -7.92
CA ASN A 82 -28.45 6.13 -7.73
C ASN A 82 -27.37 6.17 -8.83
N THR A 83 -26.50 7.17 -8.77
CA THR A 83 -25.35 7.34 -9.65
C THR A 83 -24.15 6.57 -9.11
N SER A 84 -23.20 6.17 -9.96
CA SER A 84 -21.95 5.50 -9.57
C SER A 84 -21.21 6.21 -8.43
N LEU A 85 -21.32 7.54 -8.35
CA LEU A 85 -20.76 8.36 -7.27
C LEU A 85 -21.36 8.01 -5.89
N LEU A 86 -22.66 7.73 -5.79
CA LEU A 86 -23.30 7.37 -4.52
C LEU A 86 -22.80 6.02 -4.01
N ILE A 87 -22.51 5.07 -4.91
CA ILE A 87 -21.94 3.77 -4.54
C ILE A 87 -20.57 4.00 -3.90
N VAL A 88 -19.70 4.80 -4.55
CA VAL A 88 -18.37 5.13 -4.01
C VAL A 88 -18.47 5.82 -2.65
N LEU A 89 -19.39 6.79 -2.48
CA LEU A 89 -19.60 7.46 -1.20
C LEU A 89 -20.12 6.50 -0.12
N ARG A 90 -20.98 5.54 -0.46
CA ARG A 90 -21.42 4.50 0.47
C ARG A 90 -20.25 3.61 0.91
N LEU A 91 -19.34 3.26 0.00
CA LEU A 91 -18.13 2.50 0.29
C LEU A 91 -17.13 3.28 1.15
N PHE A 92 -17.19 4.62 1.17
CA PHE A 92 -16.33 5.44 2.03
C PHE A 92 -16.51 5.11 3.51
N ARG A 93 -17.68 4.57 3.91
CA ARG A 93 -17.86 4.08 5.29
C ARG A 93 -16.82 3.03 5.69
N LEU A 94 -16.31 2.22 4.77
CA LEU A 94 -15.27 1.22 5.03
C LEU A 94 -13.95 1.85 5.48
N VAL A 95 -13.67 3.09 5.08
CA VAL A 95 -12.44 3.81 5.47
C VAL A 95 -12.36 3.97 6.99
N ARG A 96 -13.49 4.00 7.71
CA ARG A 96 -13.47 4.11 9.18
C ARG A 96 -12.90 2.88 9.89
N LEU A 97 -12.87 1.73 9.22
CA LEU A 97 -12.20 0.52 9.73
C LEU A 97 -10.68 0.73 9.88
N VAL A 98 -10.10 1.58 9.04
CA VAL A 98 -8.67 1.94 9.04
C VAL A 98 -8.28 2.63 10.36
N ARG A 99 -9.22 3.19 11.12
CA ARG A 99 -8.95 3.74 12.46
C ARG A 99 -8.40 2.72 13.45
N PHE A 100 -8.61 1.43 13.21
CA PHE A 100 -8.00 0.38 14.01
C PHE A 100 -6.46 0.47 14.01
N ILE A 101 -5.86 0.95 12.91
CA ILE A 101 -4.41 1.10 12.74
C ILE A 101 -3.77 1.91 13.87
N ARG A 102 -4.46 2.91 14.43
CA ARG A 102 -3.92 3.75 15.51
C ARG A 102 -3.65 3.00 16.82
N PHE A 103 -4.23 1.81 16.97
CA PHE A 103 -4.07 0.96 18.16
C PHE A 103 -2.98 -0.09 17.98
N ILE A 104 -2.42 -0.23 16.78
CA ILE A 104 -1.27 -1.09 16.53
C ILE A 104 -0.07 -0.46 17.25
N PRO A 105 0.58 -1.19 18.18
CA PRO A 105 1.78 -0.69 18.85
C PRO A 105 2.87 -0.33 17.83
N ASP A 106 3.57 0.78 18.08
CA ASP A 106 4.68 1.25 17.24
C ASP A 106 4.38 1.46 15.75
N ILE A 107 3.10 1.57 15.36
CA ILE A 107 2.70 1.76 13.96
C ILE A 107 3.34 2.99 13.31
N SER A 108 3.60 4.05 14.07
CA SER A 108 4.31 5.23 13.56
C SER A 108 5.75 4.89 13.16
N LYS A 109 6.42 4.00 13.89
CA LYS A 109 7.75 3.50 13.52
C LYS A 109 7.65 2.64 12.27
N ILE A 110 6.69 1.72 12.20
CA ILE A 110 6.45 0.85 11.03
C ILE A 110 6.19 1.70 9.78
N LEU A 111 5.27 2.66 9.84
CA LEU A 111 4.95 3.55 8.72
C LEU A 111 6.12 4.45 8.34
N SER A 112 6.91 4.91 9.32
CA SER A 112 8.13 5.68 9.03
C SER A 112 9.20 4.84 8.34
N GLY A 113 9.38 3.58 8.77
CA GLY A 113 10.32 2.63 8.16
C GLY A 113 9.90 2.26 6.74
N LEU A 114 8.60 1.99 6.54
CA LEU A 114 8.02 1.81 5.22
C LEU A 114 8.24 3.04 4.33
N GLY A 115 8.05 4.26 4.88
CA GLY A 115 8.28 5.50 4.15
C GLY A 115 9.73 5.69 3.73
N ARG A 116 10.70 5.33 4.59
CA ARG A 116 12.13 5.33 4.27
C ARG A 116 12.47 4.30 3.19
N ALA A 117 12.05 3.05 3.38
CA ALA A 117 12.25 1.96 2.43
C ALA A 117 11.66 2.30 1.05
N MET A 118 10.44 2.83 1.01
CA MET A 118 9.83 3.33 -0.22
C MET A 118 10.67 4.43 -0.86
N LYS A 119 11.15 5.40 -0.08
CA LYS A 119 11.98 6.52 -0.58
C LYS A 119 13.29 6.04 -1.21
N ALA A 120 13.96 5.06 -0.60
CA ALA A 120 15.19 4.48 -1.13
C ALA A 120 14.93 3.66 -2.40
N SER A 121 13.84 2.88 -2.42
CA SER A 121 13.45 2.07 -3.57
C SER A 121 12.76 2.86 -4.70
N VAL A 122 12.50 4.17 -4.56
CA VAL A 122 11.77 4.97 -5.58
C VAL A 122 12.41 4.83 -6.95
N PHE A 123 13.73 4.97 -7.06
CA PHE A 123 14.40 4.91 -8.37
C PHE A 123 14.31 3.53 -9.00
N VAL A 124 14.39 2.46 -8.21
CA VAL A 124 14.22 1.09 -8.69
C VAL A 124 12.79 0.85 -9.15
N LEU A 125 11.81 1.21 -8.34
CA LEU A 125 10.40 1.07 -8.68
C LEU A 125 10.04 1.87 -9.93
N LEU A 126 10.52 3.11 -10.05
CA LEU A 126 10.37 3.92 -11.26
C LEU A 126 11.05 3.27 -12.47
N SER A 127 12.21 2.65 -12.29
CA SER A 127 12.89 1.92 -13.37
C SER A 127 12.06 0.71 -13.83
N LEU A 128 11.42 -0.02 -12.91
CA LEU A 128 10.53 -1.14 -13.27
C LEU A 128 9.25 -0.66 -13.94
N VAL A 129 8.65 0.44 -13.47
CA VAL A 129 7.49 1.06 -14.13
C VAL A 129 7.86 1.53 -15.54
N PHE A 130 9.04 2.14 -15.71
CA PHE A 130 9.53 2.56 -17.01
C PHE A 130 9.85 1.37 -17.93
N LEU A 131 10.46 0.31 -17.41
CA LEU A 131 10.69 -0.93 -18.14
C LEU A 131 9.36 -1.57 -18.59
N ASN A 132 8.37 -1.63 -17.69
CA ASN A 132 7.02 -2.10 -18.01
C ASN A 132 6.41 -1.27 -19.13
N PHE A 133 6.48 0.07 -19.04
CA PHE A 133 5.98 0.96 -20.08
C PHE A 133 6.64 0.71 -21.44
N LEU A 134 7.96 0.57 -21.49
CA LEU A 134 8.68 0.28 -22.74
C LEU A 134 8.27 -1.07 -23.33
N LEU A 135 8.25 -2.12 -22.50
CA LEU A 135 7.86 -3.47 -22.93
C LEU A 135 6.41 -3.50 -23.38
N ALA A 136 5.50 -2.80 -22.69
CA ALA A 136 4.10 -2.69 -23.05
C ALA A 136 3.89 -2.07 -24.44
N LEU A 137 4.66 -1.04 -24.80
CA LEU A 137 4.60 -0.47 -26.14
C LEU A 137 5.14 -1.44 -27.21
N ILE A 138 6.22 -2.16 -26.89
CA ILE A 138 6.80 -3.18 -27.77
C ILE A 138 5.78 -4.31 -28.00
N THR A 139 5.24 -4.91 -26.95
CA THR A 139 4.26 -6.00 -27.07
C THR A 139 2.96 -5.56 -27.73
N CYS A 140 2.49 -4.35 -27.46
CA CYS A 140 1.31 -3.79 -28.13
C CYS A 140 1.56 -3.66 -29.64
N HIS A 141 2.73 -3.15 -30.03
CA HIS A 141 3.09 -3.00 -31.44
C HIS A 141 3.17 -4.34 -32.19
N PHE A 142 3.83 -5.34 -31.59
CA PHE A 142 4.07 -6.63 -32.25
C PHE A 142 2.88 -7.60 -32.13
N TYR A 143 2.23 -7.64 -30.97
CA TYR A 143 1.22 -8.65 -30.64
C TYR A 143 -0.21 -8.10 -30.51
N GLY A 144 -0.43 -6.80 -30.59
CA GLY A 144 -1.78 -6.21 -30.40
C GLY A 144 -2.82 -6.69 -31.41
N LYS A 145 -2.41 -7.09 -32.62
CA LYS A 145 -3.30 -7.71 -33.61
C LYS A 145 -3.48 -9.22 -33.45
N VAL A 146 -2.50 -9.89 -32.85
CA VAL A 146 -2.46 -11.36 -32.72
C VAL A 146 -3.18 -11.80 -31.44
N ALA A 147 -3.01 -11.04 -30.36
CA ALA A 147 -3.58 -11.30 -29.05
C ALA A 147 -4.14 -9.99 -28.45
N PRO A 148 -5.24 -9.46 -29.02
CA PRO A 148 -5.81 -8.18 -28.60
C PRO A 148 -6.32 -8.18 -27.15
N GLU A 149 -6.70 -9.34 -26.61
CA GLU A 149 -7.10 -9.49 -25.20
C GLU A 149 -5.98 -9.10 -24.23
N TYR A 150 -4.72 -9.34 -24.60
CA TYR A 150 -3.56 -9.07 -23.75
C TYR A 150 -2.80 -7.80 -24.16
N PHE A 151 -2.82 -7.44 -25.44
CA PHE A 151 -1.93 -6.41 -26.00
C PHE A 151 -2.64 -5.42 -26.93
N GLY A 152 -3.98 -5.41 -26.96
CA GLY A 152 -4.77 -4.62 -27.92
C GLY A 152 -4.59 -3.10 -27.82
N ASP A 153 -4.33 -2.59 -26.62
CA ASP A 153 -3.97 -1.19 -26.38
C ASP A 153 -2.83 -1.07 -25.36
N PRO A 154 -2.18 0.11 -25.25
CA PRO A 154 -1.05 0.30 -24.34
C PRO A 154 -1.35 0.05 -22.86
N LEU A 155 -2.59 0.30 -22.39
CA LEU A 155 -2.96 0.11 -20.98
C LEU A 155 -3.18 -1.37 -20.67
N ILE A 156 -3.89 -2.10 -21.55
CA ILE A 156 -4.06 -3.55 -21.44
C ILE A 156 -2.69 -4.23 -21.54
N SER A 157 -1.84 -3.76 -22.47
CA SER A 157 -0.48 -4.27 -22.63
C SER A 157 0.41 -4.03 -21.41
N ALA A 158 0.30 -2.87 -20.76
CA ALA A 158 1.01 -2.56 -19.52
C ALA A 158 0.55 -3.45 -18.36
N TYR A 159 -0.76 -3.70 -18.26
CA TYR A 159 -1.32 -4.64 -17.30
C TYR A 159 -0.80 -6.07 -17.52
N SER A 160 -0.86 -6.58 -18.75
CA SER A 160 -0.36 -7.92 -19.09
C SER A 160 1.16 -8.03 -18.85
N THR A 161 1.93 -6.99 -19.18
CA THR A 161 3.37 -6.96 -18.92
C THR A 161 3.67 -6.90 -17.42
N PHE A 162 2.83 -6.23 -16.63
CA PHE A 162 2.95 -6.22 -15.18
C PHE A 162 2.65 -7.60 -14.59
N GLN A 163 1.63 -8.28 -15.10
CA GLN A 163 1.33 -9.68 -14.76
C GLN A 163 2.51 -10.62 -15.08
N LEU A 164 3.22 -10.40 -16.20
CA LEU A 164 4.44 -11.15 -16.52
C LEU A 164 5.56 -10.90 -15.50
N PHE A 165 5.67 -9.69 -14.95
CA PHE A 165 6.65 -9.38 -13.90
C PHE A 165 6.30 -10.08 -12.57
N THR A 166 5.02 -10.38 -12.32
CA THR A 166 4.61 -11.18 -11.15
C THR A 166 4.74 -12.69 -11.37
N LEU A 167 5.36 -13.10 -12.49
CA LEU A 167 5.54 -14.50 -12.92
C LEU A 167 4.21 -15.24 -13.17
N GLU A 168 3.13 -14.50 -13.42
CA GLU A 168 1.79 -15.05 -13.61
C GLU A 168 1.41 -15.06 -15.10
N GLY A 169 0.75 -16.14 -15.55
CA GLY A 169 0.13 -16.21 -16.88
C GLY A 169 1.10 -16.19 -18.07
N TRP A 170 2.41 -16.25 -17.85
CA TRP A 170 3.41 -16.14 -18.92
C TRP A 170 3.39 -17.29 -19.93
N ASP A 171 3.00 -18.49 -19.48
CA ASP A 171 2.77 -19.65 -20.34
C ASP A 171 1.48 -19.49 -21.16
N GLN A 172 0.40 -19.04 -20.53
CA GLN A 172 -0.91 -18.84 -21.15
C GLN A 172 -0.86 -17.76 -22.24
N ILE A 173 -0.27 -16.60 -21.93
CA ILE A 173 -0.11 -15.47 -22.85
C ILE A 173 0.75 -15.89 -24.06
N SER A 174 1.85 -16.61 -23.81
CA SER A 174 2.69 -17.12 -24.89
C SER A 174 1.93 -18.13 -25.76
N ASN A 175 1.22 -19.07 -25.15
CA ASN A 175 0.44 -20.08 -25.87
C ASN A 175 -0.67 -19.45 -26.72
N ALA A 176 -1.38 -18.45 -26.21
CA ALA A 176 -2.43 -17.72 -26.93
C ALA A 176 -1.89 -17.02 -28.19
N ILE A 177 -0.67 -16.49 -28.15
CA ILE A 177 -0.03 -15.91 -29.35
C ILE A 177 0.34 -17.00 -30.34
N THR A 178 0.90 -18.12 -29.86
CA THR A 178 1.35 -19.21 -30.73
C THR A 178 0.21 -19.97 -31.39
N ALA A 179 -0.96 -20.05 -30.75
CA ALA A 179 -2.16 -20.67 -31.33
C ALA A 179 -2.72 -19.89 -32.53
N ASN A 180 -2.43 -18.59 -32.61
CA ASN A 180 -2.90 -17.70 -33.68
C ASN A 180 -1.85 -17.48 -34.78
N THR A 181 -0.76 -18.26 -34.80
CA THR A 181 0.35 -18.07 -35.75
C THR A 181 0.89 -19.40 -36.29
N ASP A 182 0.84 -19.61 -37.61
CA ASP A 182 1.31 -20.84 -38.26
C ASP A 182 2.84 -20.88 -38.49
N ASN A 183 3.56 -19.80 -38.21
CA ASN A 183 5.00 -19.69 -38.46
C ASN A 183 5.83 -20.19 -37.26
N ALA A 184 6.48 -21.34 -37.43
CA ALA A 184 7.31 -21.97 -36.40
C ALA A 184 8.46 -21.08 -35.87
N TRP A 185 9.04 -20.22 -36.72
CA TRP A 185 10.09 -19.29 -36.29
C TRP A 185 9.54 -18.18 -35.40
N LEU A 186 8.41 -17.59 -35.78
CA LEU A 186 7.75 -16.57 -34.95
C LEU A 186 7.33 -17.15 -33.61
N VAL A 187 6.81 -18.38 -33.58
CA VAL A 187 6.49 -19.10 -32.34
C VAL A 187 7.70 -19.23 -31.41
N GLY A 188 8.86 -19.62 -31.96
CA GLY A 188 10.10 -19.75 -31.20
C GLY A 188 10.59 -18.40 -30.64
N PHE A 189 10.63 -17.36 -31.47
CA PHE A 189 11.04 -16.01 -31.04
C PHE A 189 10.09 -15.41 -30.02
N SER A 190 8.78 -15.60 -30.16
CA SER A 190 7.80 -15.14 -29.17
C SER A 190 7.98 -15.81 -27.81
N ARG A 191 8.16 -17.14 -27.78
CA ARG A 191 8.44 -17.87 -26.53
C ARG A 191 9.73 -17.38 -25.86
N LEU A 192 10.79 -17.21 -26.64
CA LEU A 192 12.06 -16.69 -26.13
C LEU A 192 11.92 -15.26 -25.58
N TYR A 193 11.19 -14.40 -26.29
CA TYR A 193 10.89 -13.04 -25.84
C TYR A 193 10.21 -13.03 -24.47
N PHE A 194 9.14 -13.82 -24.29
CA PHE A 194 8.42 -13.86 -23.00
C PHE A 194 9.27 -14.43 -21.87
N VAL A 195 10.11 -15.44 -22.14
CA VAL A 195 11.09 -15.94 -21.15
C VAL A 195 12.03 -14.81 -20.72
N ILE A 196 12.56 -14.01 -21.66
CA ILE A 196 13.44 -12.88 -21.35
C ILE A 196 12.70 -11.81 -20.53
N VAL A 197 11.45 -11.50 -20.88
CA VAL A 197 10.63 -10.53 -20.14
C VAL A 197 10.41 -10.97 -18.69
N VAL A 198 10.07 -12.25 -18.48
CA VAL A 198 9.87 -12.85 -17.16
C VAL A 198 11.16 -12.87 -16.34
N LEU A 199 12.30 -13.19 -16.97
CA LEU A 199 13.60 -13.16 -16.31
C LEU A 199 14.00 -11.72 -15.90
N LEU A 200 13.94 -10.77 -16.84
CA LEU A 200 14.39 -9.40 -16.61
C LEU A 200 13.48 -8.64 -15.64
N GLY A 201 12.18 -8.61 -15.93
CA GLY A 201 11.23 -7.82 -15.13
C GLY A 201 10.78 -8.55 -13.86
N GLY A 202 10.51 -9.85 -13.97
CA GLY A 202 10.02 -10.64 -12.86
C GLY A 202 11.14 -11.07 -11.92
N ILE A 203 11.96 -12.04 -12.33
CA ILE A 203 12.96 -12.62 -11.43
C ILE A 203 13.98 -11.57 -11.01
N PHE A 204 14.68 -10.92 -11.95
CA PHE A 204 15.72 -9.96 -11.61
C PHE A 204 15.15 -8.63 -11.13
N GLY A 205 14.15 -8.09 -11.83
CA GLY A 205 13.54 -6.80 -11.49
C GLY A 205 12.91 -6.78 -10.10
N MET A 206 12.03 -7.73 -9.79
CA MET A 206 11.42 -7.82 -8.45
C MET A 206 12.44 -8.17 -7.37
N SER A 207 13.42 -9.04 -7.66
CA SER A 207 14.48 -9.36 -6.68
C SER A 207 15.33 -8.13 -6.35
N LEU A 208 15.63 -7.28 -7.33
CA LEU A 208 16.37 -6.04 -7.12
C LEU A 208 15.55 -5.04 -6.30
N ALA A 209 14.26 -4.88 -6.60
CA ALA A 209 13.37 -4.05 -5.80
C ALA A 209 13.29 -4.50 -4.34
N ASN A 210 13.16 -5.81 -4.12
CA ASN A 210 13.15 -6.40 -2.78
C ASN A 210 14.50 -6.23 -2.07
N ALA A 211 15.62 -6.43 -2.78
CA ALA A 211 16.96 -6.25 -2.21
C ALA A 211 17.16 -4.82 -1.70
N VAL A 212 16.87 -3.81 -2.53
CA VAL A 212 16.99 -2.40 -2.11
C VAL A 212 16.05 -2.06 -0.96
N PHE A 213 14.85 -2.63 -0.96
CA PHE A 213 13.91 -2.44 0.14
C PHE A 213 14.43 -3.03 1.46
N VAL A 214 15.00 -4.23 1.42
CA VAL A 214 15.59 -4.91 2.59
C VAL A 214 16.84 -4.17 3.07
N ASP A 215 17.74 -3.79 2.17
CA ASP A 215 18.96 -3.06 2.50
C ASP A 215 18.63 -1.77 3.26
N GLU A 216 17.67 -0.97 2.78
CA GLU A 216 17.24 0.25 3.46
C GLU A 216 16.61 -0.04 4.83
N MET A 217 15.81 -1.10 4.97
CA MET A 217 15.22 -1.46 6.27
C MET A 217 16.27 -1.95 7.27
N THR A 218 17.36 -2.56 6.81
CA THR A 218 18.47 -3.00 7.67
C THR A 218 19.47 -1.88 8.00
N LEU A 219 19.48 -0.81 7.21
CA LEU A 219 20.39 0.33 7.37
C LEU A 219 20.26 0.98 8.76
N ASP A 220 19.04 1.15 9.27
CA ASP A 220 18.78 1.70 10.60
C ASP A 220 19.37 0.82 11.72
N ASN A 221 19.28 -0.51 11.59
CA ASN A 221 19.84 -1.43 12.59
C ASN A 221 21.37 -1.40 12.57
N ASN A 222 21.97 -1.26 11.39
CA ASN A 222 23.41 -1.21 11.22
C ASN A 222 24.00 0.10 11.78
N GLN A 223 23.39 1.25 11.49
CA GLN A 223 23.85 2.55 12.01
C GLN A 223 23.81 2.60 13.54
N VAL A 224 22.72 2.14 14.17
CA VAL A 224 22.63 2.08 15.64
C VAL A 224 23.68 1.15 16.24
N LEU A 225 24.03 0.08 15.53
CA LEU A 225 25.08 -0.85 15.96
C LEU A 225 26.48 -0.22 15.83
N GLU A 226 26.75 0.48 14.72
CA GLU A 226 27.99 1.23 14.50
C GLU A 226 28.19 2.30 15.58
N ASP A 227 27.18 3.13 15.87
CA ASP A 227 27.26 4.16 16.91
C ASP A 227 27.59 3.58 18.30
N LYS A 228 27.03 2.42 18.63
CA LYS A 228 27.33 1.72 19.90
C LYS A 228 28.74 1.13 19.93
N ILE A 229 29.23 0.65 18.80
CA ILE A 229 30.61 0.15 18.70
C ILE A 229 31.58 1.32 18.89
N ASP A 230 31.32 2.45 18.24
CA ASP A 230 32.14 3.65 18.37
C ASP A 230 32.15 4.17 19.81
N SER A 231 30.99 4.22 20.49
CA SER A 231 30.94 4.62 21.91
C SER A 231 31.73 3.68 22.82
N LEU A 232 31.64 2.36 22.59
CA LEU A 232 32.41 1.38 23.37
C LEU A 232 33.92 1.49 23.10
N GLN A 233 34.33 1.79 21.87
CA GLN A 233 35.74 2.02 21.54
C GLN A 233 36.29 3.27 22.23
N GLU A 234 35.50 4.34 22.31
CA GLU A 234 35.82 5.57 23.04
C GLU A 234 36.03 5.26 24.53
N GLU A 235 35.08 4.56 25.18
CA GLU A 235 35.17 4.17 26.59
C GLU A 235 36.40 3.29 26.88
N ILE A 236 36.69 2.31 26.01
CA ILE A 236 37.89 1.47 26.14
C ILE A 236 39.17 2.31 26.02
N ARG A 237 39.19 3.30 25.12
CA ARG A 237 40.34 4.19 24.94
C ARG A 237 40.56 5.08 26.17
N GLU A 238 39.48 5.61 26.76
CA GLU A 238 39.55 6.36 28.01
C GLU A 238 40.05 5.49 29.18
N LEU A 239 39.51 4.28 29.34
CA LEU A 239 39.94 3.31 30.35
C LEU A 239 41.43 2.97 30.24
N LYS A 240 41.92 2.72 29.01
CA LYS A 240 43.36 2.49 28.77
C LYS A 240 44.21 3.69 29.18
N ALA A 241 43.78 4.90 28.85
CA ALA A 241 44.50 6.12 29.23
C ALA A 241 44.55 6.34 30.76
N LEU A 242 43.48 5.99 31.48
CA LEU A 242 43.45 6.03 32.95
C LEU A 242 44.38 5.00 33.58
N LEU A 243 44.42 3.78 33.05
CA LEU A 243 45.33 2.71 33.52
C LEU A 243 46.80 3.07 33.30
N GLU A 244 47.15 3.64 32.14
CA GLU A 244 48.52 4.10 31.87
C GLU A 244 48.95 5.21 32.85
N LYS A 245 48.06 6.16 33.17
CA LYS A 245 48.31 7.19 34.19
C LYS A 245 48.45 6.58 35.59
N GLY A 246 47.63 5.59 35.93
CA GLY A 246 47.65 4.90 37.22
C GLY A 246 48.89 4.05 37.44
N SER A 247 49.50 3.48 36.38
CA SER A 247 50.71 2.65 36.49
C SER A 247 52.03 3.42 36.65
N LYS A 248 52.00 4.76 36.54
CA LYS A 248 53.17 5.64 36.66
C LYS A 248 53.46 6.12 38.10
N PHE A 249 52.76 5.57 39.09
CA PHE A 249 53.01 5.77 40.52
C PHE A 249 53.38 4.42 41.17
#